data_AF-A0A4P7W951-F1
#
_entry.id   AF-A0A4P7W951-F1
#
_cell.length_a   1.000
_cell.length_b   1.000
_cell.length_c   1.000
_cell.angle_alpha   90.00
_cell.angle_beta   90.00
_cell.angle_gamma   90.00
#
_symmetry.space_group_name_H-M   'P 1'
#
loop_
_entity.id
_entity.type
_entity.pdbx_description
1 polymer ?
#
loop_
_entity_poly.entity_id
_entity_poly.type
_entity_poly.pdbx_seq_one_letter_code
_entity_poly.pdbx_strand_id
1 'polypeptide(L)'
;MSHSWVTSDLIKGKTRQFSELKTIENWVIWLEHSSESQGKRKLFGCDLSKEAKSLTVCILSPENADIGSKVNEYGGGSWAGFWHVEKECFIFIYADVKRGGVWQSSFFPEKNEKNEEIQLRKKVSENKTVFYADFAIDFAKKGVFSLKESRFSNGVEKNEIVYFPLAKAGEIKEKILISGEGFLPLLALQKTVNI
;
A
#
# COMPACT_ATOMS: atom_id res chain seq x y z
N MET A 1 -29.06 2.33 -36.96
CA MET A 1 -27.87 2.79 -36.21
C MET A 1 -28.17 2.69 -34.72
N SER A 2 -27.56 1.73 -34.01
CA SER A 2 -27.73 1.60 -32.55
C SER A 2 -27.07 2.80 -31.87
N HIS A 3 -27.84 3.59 -31.13
CA HIS A 3 -27.28 4.65 -30.30
C HIS A 3 -26.48 4.01 -29.16
N SER A 4 -25.24 4.46 -28.95
CA SER A 4 -24.47 4.07 -27.77
C SER A 4 -25.16 4.59 -26.52
N TRP A 5 -25.52 3.69 -25.61
CA TRP A 5 -26.09 4.04 -24.30
C TRP A 5 -25.04 4.62 -23.34
N VAL A 6 -23.77 4.65 -23.76
CA VAL A 6 -22.64 5.21 -22.99
C VAL A 6 -22.52 6.70 -23.30
N THR A 7 -22.94 7.53 -22.35
CA THR A 7 -22.77 9.00 -22.40
C THR A 7 -21.44 9.43 -21.78
N SER A 8 -20.96 10.63 -22.12
CA SER A 8 -19.78 11.23 -21.46
C SER A 8 -19.94 11.33 -19.95
N ASP A 9 -21.17 11.56 -19.48
CA ASP A 9 -21.48 11.70 -18.06
C ASP A 9 -21.50 10.34 -17.37
N LEU A 10 -21.94 9.29 -18.08
CA LEU A 10 -21.81 7.91 -17.62
C LEU A 10 -20.34 7.50 -17.47
N ILE A 11 -19.43 8.01 -18.32
CA ILE A 11 -17.99 7.75 -18.22
C ILE A 11 -17.35 8.51 -17.05
N LYS A 12 -17.70 9.80 -16.88
CA LYS A 12 -17.17 10.65 -15.78
C LYS A 12 -17.54 10.12 -14.39
N GLY A 13 -18.74 9.55 -14.25
CA GLY A 13 -19.16 8.88 -13.01
C GLY A 13 -18.67 7.43 -12.83
N LYS A 14 -17.94 6.87 -13.82
CA LYS A 14 -17.48 5.47 -13.83
C LYS A 14 -15.98 5.28 -13.73
N THR A 15 -15.19 6.34 -13.53
CA THR A 15 -13.75 6.24 -13.22
C THR A 15 -13.52 5.80 -11.77
N ARG A 16 -14.12 4.66 -11.40
CA ARG A 16 -13.82 3.95 -10.15
C ARG A 16 -12.94 2.76 -10.48
N GLN A 17 -11.76 2.70 -9.88
CA GLN A 17 -10.83 1.58 -10.02
C GLN A 17 -10.71 0.88 -8.67
N PHE A 18 -10.94 -0.43 -8.66
CA PHE A 18 -10.79 -1.29 -7.49
C PHE A 18 -9.51 -2.11 -7.64
N SER A 19 -8.75 -2.24 -6.56
CA SER A 19 -7.49 -2.99 -6.54
C SER A 19 -7.16 -3.47 -5.13
N GLU A 20 -6.19 -4.39 -5.03
CA GLU A 20 -5.65 -4.88 -3.75
C GLU A 20 -6.71 -5.29 -2.72
N LEU A 21 -7.71 -6.06 -3.15
CA LEU A 21 -8.75 -6.62 -2.30
C LEU A 21 -8.16 -7.61 -1.29
N LYS A 22 -8.45 -7.41 -0.01
CA LYS A 22 -8.05 -8.30 1.09
C LYS A 22 -9.18 -8.42 2.12
N THR A 23 -9.16 -9.49 2.89
CA THR A 23 -10.02 -9.66 4.06
C THR A 23 -9.20 -9.52 5.34
N ILE A 24 -9.75 -8.83 6.34
CA ILE A 24 -9.18 -8.74 7.69
C ILE A 24 -10.34 -8.93 8.67
N GLU A 25 -10.32 -10.01 9.46
CA GLU A 25 -11.47 -10.44 10.24
C GLU A 25 -12.74 -10.56 9.36
N ASN A 26 -13.87 -10.04 9.82
CA ASN A 26 -15.12 -9.98 9.06
C ASN A 26 -15.17 -8.82 8.05
N TRP A 27 -14.08 -8.10 7.81
CA TRP A 27 -14.07 -6.97 6.90
C TRP A 27 -13.49 -7.33 5.54
N VAL A 28 -14.16 -6.86 4.49
CA VAL A 28 -13.55 -6.77 3.16
C VAL A 28 -13.02 -5.36 2.96
N ILE A 29 -11.77 -5.27 2.50
CA ILE A 29 -11.04 -4.02 2.37
C ILE A 29 -10.37 -3.99 0.99
N TRP A 30 -10.47 -2.86 0.30
CA TRP A 30 -9.88 -2.68 -1.02
C TRP A 30 -9.27 -1.29 -1.15
N LEU A 31 -8.37 -1.16 -2.11
CA LEU A 31 -7.86 0.12 -2.58
C LEU A 31 -8.75 0.62 -3.71
N GLU A 32 -9.25 1.84 -3.58
CA GLU A 32 -10.11 2.48 -4.57
C GLU A 32 -9.55 3.84 -5.00
N HIS A 33 -9.63 4.11 -6.30
CA HIS A 33 -9.46 5.43 -6.88
C HIS A 33 -10.78 5.87 -7.53
N SER A 34 -11.37 6.94 -7.03
CA SER A 34 -12.70 7.41 -7.43
C SER A 34 -12.91 8.91 -7.17
N SER A 35 -14.06 9.44 -7.58
CA SER A 35 -14.51 10.78 -7.21
C SER A 35 -14.67 10.94 -5.69
N GLU A 36 -15.15 9.89 -5.01
CA GLU A 36 -15.38 9.90 -3.56
C GLU A 36 -14.07 10.04 -2.78
N SER A 37 -12.97 9.53 -3.36
CA SER A 37 -11.63 9.70 -2.81
C SER A 37 -10.91 10.97 -3.29
N GLN A 38 -11.62 11.89 -3.96
CA GLN A 38 -11.09 13.12 -4.57
C GLN A 38 -9.90 12.85 -5.52
N GLY A 39 -9.94 11.75 -6.27
CA GLY A 39 -8.86 11.34 -7.17
C GLY A 39 -7.59 10.85 -6.45
N LYS A 40 -7.67 10.50 -5.15
CA LYS A 40 -6.60 9.81 -4.42
C LYS A 40 -6.91 8.32 -4.34
N ARG A 41 -5.90 7.48 -4.16
CA ARG A 41 -6.12 6.08 -3.83
C ARG A 41 -6.30 5.91 -2.32
N LYS A 42 -7.41 5.31 -1.91
CA LYS A 42 -7.83 5.20 -0.51
C LYS A 42 -8.24 3.78 -0.18
N LEU A 43 -8.07 3.42 1.08
CA LEU A 43 -8.63 2.18 1.61
C LEU A 43 -10.10 2.40 1.92
N PHE A 44 -10.93 1.54 1.36
CA PHE A 44 -12.35 1.42 1.67
C PHE A 44 -12.60 0.04 2.28
N GLY A 45 -13.64 -0.07 3.10
CA GLY A 45 -14.07 -1.38 3.57
C GLY A 45 -15.50 -1.40 4.07
N CYS A 46 -16.01 -2.60 4.27
CA CYS A 46 -17.29 -2.85 4.94
C CYS A 46 -17.23 -4.12 5.78
N ASP A 47 -18.02 -4.13 6.85
CA ASP A 47 -18.17 -5.24 7.79
C ASP A 47 -19.16 -6.29 7.26
N LEU A 48 -18.64 -7.43 6.83
CA LEU A 48 -19.42 -8.56 6.31
C LEU A 48 -20.19 -9.33 7.40
N SER A 49 -20.01 -9.01 8.68
CA SER A 49 -20.87 -9.56 9.73
C SER A 49 -22.28 -8.97 9.70
N LYS A 50 -22.47 -7.83 9.01
CA LYS A 50 -23.77 -7.18 8.82
C LYS A 50 -24.48 -7.78 7.61
N GLU A 51 -25.81 -7.76 7.63
CA GLU A 51 -26.61 -8.17 6.47
C GLU A 51 -26.30 -7.28 5.26
N ALA A 52 -26.38 -7.86 4.06
CA ALA A 52 -26.04 -7.16 2.80
C ALA A 52 -26.77 -5.82 2.62
N LYS A 53 -28.02 -5.71 3.12
CA LYS A 53 -28.83 -4.49 3.04
C LYS A 53 -28.41 -3.39 4.03
N SER A 54 -27.60 -3.75 5.03
CA SER A 54 -27.10 -2.86 6.09
C SER A 54 -25.59 -2.61 5.96
N LEU A 55 -24.96 -3.08 4.88
CA LEU A 55 -23.55 -2.83 4.62
C LEU A 55 -23.31 -1.34 4.38
N THR A 56 -22.56 -0.74 5.30
CA THR A 56 -22.04 0.61 5.14
C THR A 56 -20.59 0.51 4.68
N VAL A 57 -20.30 1.14 3.55
CA VAL A 57 -18.92 1.31 3.07
C VAL A 57 -18.32 2.55 3.72
N CYS A 58 -17.14 2.44 4.31
CA CYS A 58 -16.42 3.57 4.88
C CYS A 58 -15.00 3.67 4.31
N ILE A 59 -14.49 4.91 4.29
CA ILE A 59 -13.09 5.18 3.95
C ILE A 59 -12.26 4.97 5.22
N LEU A 60 -11.37 3.99 5.18
CA LEU A 60 -10.53 3.58 6.33
C LEU A 60 -9.24 4.40 6.42
N SER A 61 -8.73 4.88 5.28
CA SER A 61 -7.49 5.64 5.23
C SER A 61 -7.66 7.12 5.65
N PRO A 62 -6.61 7.76 6.20
CA PRO A 62 -6.58 9.20 6.50
C PRO A 62 -6.87 10.09 5.29
N GLU A 63 -7.38 11.31 5.50
CA GLU A 63 -7.79 12.23 4.42
C GLU A 63 -6.63 12.66 3.49
N ASN A 64 -5.42 12.77 4.03
CA ASN A 64 -4.25 13.22 3.27
C ASN A 64 -3.50 12.12 2.52
N ALA A 65 -3.84 10.84 2.77
CA ALA A 65 -3.17 9.70 2.13
C ALA A 65 -3.46 9.59 0.63
N ASP A 66 -2.45 9.24 -0.18
CA ASP A 66 -2.64 8.73 -1.54
C ASP A 66 -1.87 7.41 -1.65
N ILE A 67 -2.57 6.33 -1.36
CA ILE A 67 -1.97 5.01 -1.13
C ILE A 67 -1.59 4.40 -2.47
N GLY A 68 -0.30 4.13 -2.67
CA GLY A 68 0.17 3.58 -3.92
C GLY A 68 1.66 3.35 -3.94
N SER A 69 2.08 2.47 -4.82
CA SER A 69 3.49 2.20 -5.09
C SER A 69 3.86 2.59 -6.52
N LYS A 70 5.13 2.90 -6.73
CA LYS A 70 5.76 3.02 -8.05
C LYS A 70 6.91 2.04 -8.24
N VAL A 71 7.08 1.06 -7.35
CA VAL A 71 8.07 -0.01 -7.58
C VAL A 71 7.78 -0.66 -8.93
N ASN A 72 8.81 -0.78 -9.78
CA ASN A 72 8.76 -1.22 -11.17
C ASN A 72 7.75 -0.47 -12.06
N GLU A 73 7.28 0.73 -11.68
CA GLU A 73 6.27 1.54 -12.39
C GLU A 73 4.86 0.96 -12.54
N TYR A 74 4.68 -0.35 -12.34
CA TYR A 74 3.38 -1.01 -12.50
C TYR A 74 2.47 -0.91 -11.28
N GLY A 75 3.04 -0.66 -10.10
CA GLY A 75 2.29 -0.52 -8.85
C GLY A 75 1.67 -1.83 -8.35
N GLY A 76 1.43 -1.93 -7.04
CA GLY A 76 0.86 -3.10 -6.39
C GLY A 76 1.50 -3.37 -5.03
N GLY A 77 0.81 -4.13 -4.18
CA GLY A 77 1.23 -4.40 -2.80
C GLY A 77 1.47 -3.11 -2.01
N SER A 78 0.71 -2.06 -2.28
CA SER A 78 0.92 -0.73 -1.73
C SER A 78 0.52 -0.62 -0.26
N TRP A 79 -0.21 -1.62 0.27
CA TRP A 79 -0.60 -1.65 1.67
C TRP A 79 -0.69 -3.06 2.25
N ALA A 80 -0.58 -3.13 3.56
CA ALA A 80 -0.99 -4.26 4.39
C ALA A 80 -1.71 -3.74 5.63
N GLY A 81 -2.53 -4.58 6.25
CA GLY A 81 -3.18 -4.21 7.49
C GLY A 81 -3.50 -5.42 8.34
N PHE A 82 -3.87 -5.16 9.59
CA PHE A 82 -4.31 -6.18 10.55
C PHE A 82 -5.25 -5.57 11.59
N TRP A 83 -6.02 -6.43 12.26
CA TRP A 83 -6.83 -6.05 13.40
C TRP A 83 -6.01 -6.10 14.69
N HIS A 84 -6.00 -5.01 15.45
CA HIS A 84 -5.31 -4.91 16.73
C HIS A 84 -6.31 -5.15 17.87
N VAL A 85 -6.35 -6.40 18.36
CA VAL A 85 -7.33 -6.87 19.35
C VAL A 85 -7.44 -5.96 20.57
N GLU A 86 -6.32 -5.61 21.24
CA GLU A 86 -6.37 -4.82 22.48
C GLU A 86 -6.87 -3.37 22.29
N LYS A 87 -6.75 -2.82 21.08
CA LYS A 87 -7.15 -1.44 20.76
C LYS A 87 -8.46 -1.39 19.98
N GLU A 88 -8.98 -2.56 19.59
CA GLU A 88 -10.18 -2.74 18.78
C GLU A 88 -10.17 -1.83 17.54
N CYS A 89 -9.05 -1.86 16.81
CA CYS A 89 -8.86 -1.02 15.64
C CYS A 89 -8.06 -1.71 14.54
N PHE A 90 -8.24 -1.25 13.31
CA PHE A 90 -7.35 -1.62 12.22
C PHE A 90 -6.07 -0.82 12.28
N ILE A 91 -4.95 -1.49 12.05
CA ILE A 91 -3.66 -0.86 11.74
C ILE A 91 -3.38 -1.10 10.27
N PHE A 92 -3.15 -0.01 9.53
CA PHE A 92 -2.75 -0.05 8.13
C PHE A 92 -1.33 0.46 7.97
N ILE A 93 -0.55 -0.24 7.17
CA ILE A 93 0.79 0.15 6.74
C ILE A 93 0.77 0.29 5.24
N TYR A 94 1.27 1.40 4.73
CA TYR A 94 1.18 1.66 3.30
C TYR A 94 2.29 2.58 2.79
N ALA A 95 2.54 2.49 1.49
CA ALA A 95 3.31 3.47 0.75
C ALA A 95 2.39 4.62 0.31
N ASP A 96 2.87 5.85 0.43
CA ASP A 96 2.17 7.03 -0.08
C ASP A 96 2.89 7.55 -1.33
N VAL A 97 2.20 7.56 -2.46
CA VAL A 97 2.77 7.92 -3.76
C VAL A 97 3.06 9.41 -3.91
N LYS A 98 2.37 10.27 -3.14
CA LYS A 98 2.48 11.72 -3.22
C LYS A 98 3.43 12.24 -2.15
N ARG A 99 3.22 11.83 -0.89
CA ARG A 99 4.07 12.19 0.26
C ARG A 99 5.39 11.41 0.25
N GLY A 100 5.42 10.24 -0.37
CA GLY A 100 6.55 9.32 -0.33
C GLY A 100 6.69 8.61 1.02
N GLY A 101 7.53 7.58 1.04
CA GLY A 101 7.85 6.84 2.26
C GLY A 101 6.80 5.82 2.67
N VAL A 102 6.94 5.32 3.91
CA VAL A 102 6.06 4.32 4.50
C VAL A 102 5.35 4.94 5.70
N TRP A 103 4.06 4.69 5.80
CA TRP A 103 3.16 5.28 6.78
C TRP A 103 2.41 4.19 7.52
N GLN A 104 2.05 4.48 8.76
CA GLN A 104 1.13 3.71 9.57
C GLN A 104 -0.05 4.60 9.94
N SER A 105 -1.26 4.08 9.84
CA SER A 105 -2.47 4.72 10.36
C SER A 105 -3.32 3.74 11.15
N SER A 106 -4.23 4.25 11.97
CA SER A 106 -5.22 3.44 12.66
C SER A 106 -6.65 3.91 12.38
N PHE A 107 -7.58 2.95 12.30
CA PHE A 107 -9.00 3.20 12.08
C PHE A 107 -9.84 2.42 13.10
N PHE A 108 -10.74 3.12 13.79
CA PHE A 108 -11.58 2.58 14.87
C PHE A 108 -13.01 2.46 14.35
N PRO A 109 -13.48 1.25 13.97
CA PRO A 109 -14.76 1.10 13.31
C PRO A 109 -15.96 1.58 14.11
N GLU A 110 -16.00 1.27 15.42
CA GLU A 110 -17.13 1.64 16.29
C GLU A 110 -17.33 3.14 16.42
N LYS A 111 -16.22 3.89 16.38
CA LYS A 111 -16.23 5.35 16.45
C LYS A 111 -16.28 6.00 15.07
N ASN A 112 -16.06 5.21 14.02
CA ASN A 112 -15.78 5.69 12.66
C ASN A 112 -14.68 6.77 12.64
N GLU A 113 -13.66 6.59 13.50
CA GLU A 113 -12.59 7.56 13.72
C GLU A 113 -11.27 7.08 13.11
N LYS A 114 -10.52 8.03 12.55
CA LYS A 114 -9.16 7.83 12.07
C LYS A 114 -8.22 8.52 13.04
N ASN A 115 -7.21 7.81 13.50
CA ASN A 115 -6.24 8.34 14.45
C ASN A 115 -4.96 8.81 13.76
N GLU A 116 -4.03 9.36 14.54
CA GLU A 116 -2.76 9.93 14.07
C GLU A 116 -2.01 9.00 13.10
N GLU A 117 -1.48 9.62 12.04
CA GLU A 117 -0.60 8.99 11.09
C GLU A 117 0.84 9.06 11.59
N ILE A 118 1.52 7.92 11.64
CA ILE A 118 2.93 7.84 11.97
C ILE A 118 3.71 7.58 10.68
N GLN A 119 4.64 8.46 10.34
CA GLN A 119 5.56 8.20 9.24
C GLN A 119 6.66 7.24 9.71
N LEU A 120 6.61 5.99 9.26
CA LEU A 120 7.62 4.97 9.54
C LEU A 120 8.94 5.27 8.81
N ARG A 121 8.84 5.86 7.61
CA ARG A 121 10.01 6.23 6.81
C ARG A 121 9.75 7.49 5.99
N LYS A 122 10.66 8.47 6.11
CA LYS A 122 10.63 9.71 5.31
C LYS A 122 11.02 9.47 3.86
N LYS A 123 10.52 10.32 2.96
CA LYS A 123 11.03 10.48 1.60
C LYS A 123 12.53 10.80 1.65
N VAL A 124 13.31 10.19 0.76
CA VAL A 124 14.78 10.28 0.74
C VAL A 124 15.24 11.41 -0.22
N SER A 125 16.49 11.85 0.00
CA SER A 125 17.27 13.00 -0.53
C SER A 125 17.20 13.33 -2.03
N GLU A 126 17.66 14.53 -2.39
CA GLU A 126 17.67 15.12 -3.75
C GLU A 126 18.17 14.20 -4.88
N ASN A 127 19.18 13.36 -4.64
CA ASN A 127 19.77 12.49 -5.67
C ASN A 127 19.20 11.07 -5.74
N LYS A 128 18.14 10.78 -4.96
CA LYS A 128 17.61 9.42 -4.81
C LYS A 128 16.11 9.42 -4.54
N THR A 129 15.35 8.79 -5.43
CA THR A 129 13.93 8.50 -5.18
C THR A 129 13.78 7.08 -4.66
N VAL A 130 12.88 6.88 -3.69
CA VAL A 130 12.65 5.57 -3.07
C VAL A 130 11.16 5.25 -3.06
N PHE A 131 10.83 4.03 -3.46
CA PHE A 131 9.49 3.48 -3.49
C PHE A 131 9.43 2.19 -2.68
N TYR A 132 8.24 1.88 -2.16
CA TYR A 132 8.00 0.69 -1.34
C TYR A 132 6.77 -0.06 -1.86
N ALA A 133 6.82 -1.37 -1.80
CA ALA A 133 5.74 -2.27 -2.21
C ALA A 133 5.79 -3.55 -1.39
N ASP A 134 4.80 -4.41 -1.63
CA ASP A 134 4.70 -5.78 -1.11
C ASP A 134 4.88 -5.86 0.41
N PHE A 135 4.01 -5.16 1.14
CA PHE A 135 4.04 -5.16 2.60
C PHE A 135 3.55 -6.49 3.17
N ALA A 136 4.34 -7.09 4.05
CA ALA A 136 3.99 -8.32 4.78
C ALA A 136 4.21 -8.13 6.29
N ILE A 137 3.16 -8.31 7.09
CA ILE A 137 3.20 -8.13 8.55
C ILE A 137 3.91 -9.31 9.22
N ASP A 138 4.87 -9.01 10.09
CA ASP A 138 5.49 -9.98 11.01
C ASP A 138 4.89 -9.82 12.40
N PHE A 139 3.89 -10.64 12.73
CA PHE A 139 3.26 -10.62 14.04
C PHE A 139 4.20 -11.10 15.16
N ALA A 140 5.12 -12.02 14.86
CA ALA A 140 6.02 -12.59 15.86
C ALA A 140 7.07 -11.57 16.32
N LYS A 141 7.60 -10.77 15.39
CA LYS A 141 8.63 -9.75 15.67
C LYS A 141 8.10 -8.32 15.69
N LYS A 142 6.77 -8.14 15.58
CA LYS A 142 6.07 -6.85 15.59
C LYS A 142 6.68 -5.88 14.57
N GLY A 143 6.65 -6.26 13.31
CA GLY A 143 7.21 -5.48 12.21
C GLY A 143 6.50 -5.69 10.91
N VAL A 144 7.10 -5.12 9.87
CA VAL A 144 6.62 -5.28 8.50
C VAL A 144 7.80 -5.40 7.54
N PHE A 145 7.77 -6.42 6.69
CA PHE A 145 8.65 -6.54 5.54
C PHE A 145 8.11 -5.74 4.38
N SER A 146 8.99 -5.24 3.52
CA SER A 146 8.62 -4.57 2.27
C SER A 146 9.72 -4.69 1.25
N LEU A 147 9.33 -4.72 -0.03
CA LEU A 147 10.22 -4.44 -1.15
C LEU A 147 10.47 -2.93 -1.24
N LYS A 148 11.73 -2.55 -1.35
CA LYS A 148 12.17 -1.17 -1.57
C LYS A 148 12.91 -1.07 -2.89
N GLU A 149 12.47 -0.15 -3.74
CA GLU A 149 13.18 0.25 -4.95
C GLU A 149 13.80 1.63 -4.75
N SER A 150 15.07 1.75 -5.08
CA SER A 150 15.83 2.99 -5.07
C SER A 150 16.25 3.34 -6.49
N ARG A 151 15.85 4.51 -6.96
CA ARG A 151 16.28 5.06 -8.25
C ARG A 151 17.19 6.25 -8.06
N PHE A 152 18.33 6.21 -8.71
CA PHE A 152 19.36 7.23 -8.63
C PHE A 152 19.34 8.11 -9.87
N SER A 153 19.77 9.36 -9.74
CA SER A 153 19.78 10.33 -10.86
C SER A 153 20.67 9.92 -12.04
N ASN A 154 21.61 8.99 -11.82
CA ASN A 154 22.46 8.40 -12.86
C ASN A 154 21.80 7.23 -13.62
N GLY A 155 20.50 6.95 -13.39
CA GLY A 155 19.77 5.88 -14.05
C GLY A 155 19.96 4.49 -13.46
N VAL A 156 20.75 4.35 -12.38
CA VAL A 156 20.89 3.08 -11.67
C VAL A 156 19.65 2.83 -10.81
N GLU A 157 19.21 1.57 -10.76
CA GLU A 157 18.16 1.10 -9.89
C GLU A 157 18.68 0.01 -8.95
N LYS A 158 18.21 0.05 -7.71
CA LYS A 158 18.58 -0.92 -6.68
C LYS A 158 17.33 -1.39 -5.96
N ASN A 159 17.21 -2.70 -5.79
CA ASN A 159 16.12 -3.27 -5.04
C ASN A 159 16.62 -3.92 -3.74
N GLU A 160 15.84 -3.76 -2.67
CA GLU A 160 16.16 -4.21 -1.33
C GLU A 160 14.91 -4.80 -0.66
N ILE A 161 15.09 -5.82 0.20
CA ILE A 161 14.03 -6.28 1.11
C ILE A 161 14.39 -5.65 2.43
N VAL A 162 13.45 -4.89 2.95
CA VAL A 162 13.62 -4.12 4.18
C VAL A 162 12.61 -4.55 5.23
N TYR A 163 12.94 -4.26 6.47
CA TYR A 163 12.09 -4.50 7.63
C TYR A 163 11.95 -3.22 8.44
N PHE A 164 10.70 -2.89 8.79
CA PHE A 164 10.37 -1.80 9.69
C PHE A 164 9.85 -2.40 11.01
N PRO A 165 10.58 -2.26 12.13
CA PRO A 165 10.01 -2.55 13.43
C PRO A 165 8.83 -1.62 13.69
N LEU A 166 7.69 -2.15 14.13
CA LEU A 166 6.55 -1.35 14.57
C LEU A 166 6.80 -0.93 16.02
N ALA A 167 7.70 0.04 16.19
CA ALA A 167 8.01 0.69 17.47
C ALA A 167 7.29 2.05 17.56
N LYS A 168 7.46 2.75 18.70
CA LYS A 168 6.92 4.11 18.85
C LYS A 168 7.51 5.06 17.80
N ALA A 169 6.74 6.08 17.42
CA ALA A 169 7.16 7.12 16.48
C ALA A 169 8.55 7.68 16.88
N GLY A 170 9.47 7.77 15.92
CA GLY A 170 10.84 8.28 16.13
C GLY A 170 11.91 7.22 16.40
N GLU A 171 11.55 5.98 16.77
CA GLU A 171 12.51 4.87 16.96
C GLU A 171 12.64 3.95 15.74
N ILE A 172 11.78 4.15 14.74
CA ILE A 172 11.63 3.24 13.61
C ILE A 172 12.80 3.44 12.64
N LYS A 173 13.73 2.49 12.65
CA LYS A 173 14.84 2.42 11.69
C LYS A 173 14.57 1.28 10.71
N GLU A 174 14.52 1.64 9.43
CA GLU A 174 14.57 0.69 8.32
C GLU A 174 15.81 -0.20 8.48
N LYS A 175 15.60 -1.52 8.50
CA LYS A 175 16.67 -2.51 8.43
C LYS A 175 16.68 -3.12 7.04
N ILE A 176 17.79 -3.01 6.33
CA ILE A 176 18.00 -3.70 5.05
C ILE A 176 18.35 -5.16 5.37
N LEU A 177 17.61 -6.09 4.79
CA LEU A 177 17.80 -7.53 4.97
C LEU A 177 18.49 -8.15 3.76
N ILE A 178 18.04 -7.79 2.56
CA ILE A 178 18.61 -8.23 1.29
C ILE A 178 18.79 -7.00 0.41
N SER A 179 19.86 -6.96 -0.37
CA SER A 179 20.20 -5.82 -1.23
C SER A 179 20.92 -6.33 -2.48
N GLY A 180 20.46 -5.93 -3.67
CA GLY A 180 21.11 -6.25 -4.94
C GLY A 180 20.64 -5.36 -6.10
N GLU A 181 21.42 -5.31 -7.17
CA GLU A 181 20.93 -4.79 -8.46
C GLU A 181 19.90 -5.78 -9.01
N GLY A 182 18.68 -5.33 -9.30
CA GLY A 182 17.66 -6.18 -9.95
C GLY A 182 17.23 -7.45 -9.20
N PHE A 183 17.46 -7.54 -7.88
CA PHE A 183 17.16 -8.66 -6.97
C PHE A 183 17.85 -10.01 -7.21
N LEU A 184 18.15 -10.45 -8.44
CA LEU A 184 18.93 -11.67 -8.77
C LEU A 184 19.50 -11.56 -10.21
N PRO A 185 20.65 -12.18 -10.54
CA PRO A 185 21.35 -11.94 -11.79
C PRO A 185 20.57 -12.43 -13.01
N LEU A 186 20.47 -11.57 -14.03
CA LEU A 186 20.46 -12.02 -15.42
C LEU A 186 21.77 -12.79 -15.66
N LEU A 187 21.83 -14.08 -15.28
CA LEU A 187 22.77 -15.13 -15.74
C LEU A 187 22.66 -16.40 -14.85
N ALA A 188 21.48 -17.04 -14.82
CA ALA A 188 21.38 -18.49 -14.56
C ALA A 188 20.93 -19.27 -15.82
N LEU A 189 20.89 -18.61 -16.98
CA LEU A 189 20.50 -19.20 -18.25
C LEU A 189 21.40 -18.68 -19.39
N GLN A 190 22.71 -18.90 -19.29
CA GLN A 190 23.54 -19.11 -20.48
C GLN A 190 23.99 -20.58 -20.53
N LYS A 191 23.06 -21.38 -21.08
CA LYS A 191 23.29 -22.40 -22.09
C LYS A 191 24.66 -23.11 -22.14
N THR A 192 24.52 -24.44 -22.07
CA THR A 192 25.30 -25.51 -22.71
C THR A 192 26.64 -25.90 -22.10
N VAL A 193 26.58 -26.99 -21.32
CA VAL A 193 27.55 -28.08 -21.41
C VAL A 193 27.71 -28.44 -22.88
N ASN A 194 28.87 -28.15 -23.46
CA ASN A 194 29.34 -28.84 -24.66
C ASN A 194 30.35 -29.88 -24.19
N ILE A 195 29.94 -31.14 -24.40
CA ILE A 195 30.67 -32.42 -24.51
C ILE A 195 32.15 -32.37 -24.11
#